data_AF-A0A6P6A1A8-F1
#
_entry.id   AF-A0A6P6A1A8-F1
#
_cell.length_a   1.000
_cell.length_b   1.000
_cell.length_c   1.000
_cell.angle_alpha   90.00
_cell.angle_beta   90.00
_cell.angle_gamma   90.00
#
_symmetry.space_group_name_H-M   'P 1'
#
loop_
_entity.id
_entity.type
_entity.pdbx_description
1 polymer ?
#
loop_
_entity_poly.entity_id
_entity_poly.type
_entity_poly.pdbx_seq_one_letter_code
_entity_poly.pdbx_strand_id
1 'polypeptide(L)'
;MGWNHPDISLEEMMKLIKGFVDILILTSGYQSSGLLAHWDSDNIKRAFQWALFFEKVFRRLSSLDVYQESIEELDAALFEMTSHPSFPQGLAHLSSATLIRARGFMLEHLLHNLPLRDSHLRAVLTAIIEMDLSDLSQTKHDCLNAYLNSLTLQNRNCMRNLITSSPDVTTNVETEKSGSGNFTKLAIQELFRRQSSVSCISSIEEAVDVLSNAVRHSSWTESDCSLLGEQTNENLPALLHISANNFLCRNQNQRADALVDVVSWNRWKSRAVLYFLDTRTIRLVSGSSLIFSGTNAQWGKVFEQLNFSEKSSNNDLHEAIELLLLGCIASRWNCIIEHLMSVSYDSVTISKQYHVLANLVFGKSQSFHQKEGTIKSKEGDILDYLMGLLGDKIHLLWKSSPALVAISLPSWSTLFRLYLSELETQFKGNPSTMRCCSCIQDRNEHKDCELAERIWCLYIFHACGSQTIHGTCDA
;
A
#
# COMPACT_ATOMS: atom_id res chain seq x y z
N MET A 1 -12.93 7.31 42.96
CA MET A 1 -11.52 6.90 42.81
C MET A 1 -11.48 5.44 43.22
N GLY A 2 -11.52 4.53 42.25
CA GLY A 2 -11.45 3.07 42.43
C GLY A 2 -10.01 2.54 42.32
N TRP A 3 -9.04 3.41 41.98
CA TRP A 3 -7.63 3.08 41.98
C TRP A 3 -7.10 2.80 43.40
N ASN A 4 -6.59 1.59 43.60
CA ASN A 4 -6.18 1.09 44.90
C ASN A 4 -4.81 0.38 44.85
N HIS A 5 -3.85 0.83 44.02
CA HIS A 5 -2.50 0.24 44.04
C HIS A 5 -1.64 0.85 45.17
N PRO A 6 -0.96 0.04 46.01
CA PRO A 6 -0.26 0.52 47.21
C PRO A 6 0.95 1.40 46.91
N ASP A 7 1.67 1.13 45.81
CA ASP A 7 2.99 1.71 45.57
C ASP A 7 3.05 2.74 44.41
N ILE A 8 1.96 2.91 43.65
CA ILE A 8 1.97 3.78 42.47
C ILE A 8 0.58 4.41 42.27
N SER A 9 0.55 5.71 41.98
CA SER A 9 -0.68 6.38 41.60
C SER A 9 -1.08 6.04 40.15
N LEU A 10 -2.36 6.19 39.82
CA LEU A 10 -2.83 6.03 38.43
C LEU A 10 -2.11 7.00 37.47
N GLU A 11 -1.85 8.23 37.92
CA GLU A 11 -1.14 9.23 37.11
C GLU A 11 0.31 8.80 36.80
N GLU A 12 1.03 8.29 37.79
CA GLU A 12 2.38 7.76 37.59
C GLU A 12 2.38 6.50 36.72
N MET A 13 1.41 5.60 36.90
CA MET A 13 1.25 4.42 36.05
C MET A 13 1.05 4.84 34.59
N MET A 14 0.19 5.81 34.32
CA MET A 14 -0.04 6.34 32.97
C MET A 14 1.20 7.01 32.38
N LYS A 15 2.05 7.68 33.20
CA LYS A 15 3.35 8.22 32.73
C LYS A 15 4.30 7.10 32.30
N LEU A 16 4.37 6.00 33.07
CA LEU A 16 5.18 4.84 32.69
C LEU A 16 4.65 4.17 31.41
N ILE A 17 3.34 4.01 31.28
CA ILE A 17 2.75 3.42 30.06
C ILE A 17 3.04 4.28 28.83
N LYS A 18 2.97 5.62 28.95
CA LYS A 18 3.36 6.53 27.87
C LYS A 18 4.83 6.33 27.46
N GLY A 19 5.74 6.23 28.43
CA GLY A 19 7.14 5.93 28.14
C GLY A 19 7.33 4.56 27.45
N PHE A 20 6.51 3.56 27.81
CA PHE A 20 6.53 2.26 27.13
C PHE A 20 6.00 2.34 25.69
N VAL A 21 4.95 3.12 25.46
CA VAL A 21 4.44 3.43 24.12
C VAL A 21 5.52 4.09 23.27
N ASP A 22 6.29 5.05 23.81
CA ASP A 22 7.39 5.67 23.09
C ASP A 22 8.47 4.64 22.70
N ILE A 23 8.79 3.70 23.58
CA ILE A 23 9.70 2.59 23.28
C ILE A 23 9.14 1.73 22.14
N LEU A 24 7.85 1.36 22.19
CA LEU A 24 7.18 0.59 21.13
C LEU A 24 7.16 1.33 19.79
N ILE A 25 6.95 2.65 19.80
CA ILE A 25 7.06 3.45 18.58
C ILE A 25 8.48 3.36 18.01
N LEU A 26 9.51 3.46 18.84
CA LEU A 26 10.91 3.31 18.40
C LEU A 26 11.25 1.90 17.93
N THR A 27 10.51 0.88 18.40
CA THR A 27 10.69 -0.47 17.90
C THR A 27 10.31 -0.61 16.43
N SER A 28 9.55 0.33 15.84
CA SER A 28 9.28 0.39 14.38
C SER A 28 10.53 0.53 13.49
N GLY A 29 11.70 0.74 14.10
CA GLY A 29 12.99 0.80 13.42
C GLY A 29 13.45 2.21 13.06
N TYR A 30 12.62 3.23 13.29
CA TYR A 30 12.92 4.63 12.99
C TYR A 30 12.64 5.55 14.19
N GLN A 31 13.42 6.61 14.29
CA GLN A 31 13.19 7.74 15.20
C GLN A 31 12.25 8.75 14.55
N SER A 32 11.71 9.67 15.34
CA SER A 32 10.90 10.79 14.84
C SER A 32 11.63 11.71 13.85
N SER A 33 12.98 11.68 13.84
CA SER A 33 13.82 12.37 12.86
C SER A 33 13.90 11.66 11.49
N GLY A 34 13.30 10.47 11.34
CA GLY A 34 13.46 9.62 10.16
C GLY A 34 14.78 8.84 10.14
N LEU A 35 15.67 9.06 11.12
CA LEU A 35 16.89 8.26 11.28
C LEU A 35 16.55 6.88 11.83
N LEU A 36 17.42 5.91 11.54
CA LEU A 36 17.27 4.56 12.06
C LEU A 36 17.35 4.55 13.59
N ALA A 37 16.38 3.92 14.24
CA ALA A 37 16.45 3.64 15.66
C ALA A 37 17.64 2.70 15.94
N HIS A 38 18.43 3.05 16.95
CA HIS A 38 19.59 2.28 17.36
C HIS A 38 19.21 1.24 18.42
N TRP A 39 19.18 -0.02 18.00
CA TRP A 39 18.88 -1.18 18.84
C TRP A 39 20.10 -2.10 18.93
N ASP A 40 20.84 -2.00 20.02
CA ASP A 40 21.86 -2.96 20.43
C ASP A 40 21.30 -3.95 21.47
N SER A 41 22.08 -4.97 21.84
CA SER A 41 21.64 -5.98 22.82
C SER A 41 21.20 -5.32 24.14
N ASP A 42 21.91 -4.30 24.60
CA ASP A 42 21.66 -3.69 25.91
C ASP A 42 20.41 -2.81 25.94
N ASN A 43 20.11 -2.07 24.87
CA ASN A 43 18.85 -1.34 24.71
C ASN A 43 17.66 -2.30 24.63
N ILE A 44 17.83 -3.42 23.94
CA ILE A 44 16.79 -4.45 23.83
C ILE A 44 16.52 -5.11 25.19
N LYS A 45 17.56 -5.46 25.97
CA LYS A 45 17.40 -5.96 27.34
C LYS A 45 16.63 -4.96 28.21
N ARG A 46 16.96 -3.67 28.13
CA ARG A 46 16.26 -2.62 28.86
C ARG A 46 14.78 -2.54 28.46
N ALA A 47 14.46 -2.62 27.17
CA ALA A 47 13.08 -2.66 26.70
C ALA A 47 12.33 -3.90 27.25
N PHE A 48 12.97 -5.07 27.29
CA PHE A 48 12.39 -6.26 27.90
C PHE A 48 12.23 -6.16 29.42
N GLN A 49 13.10 -5.44 30.13
CA GLN A 49 12.94 -5.17 31.56
C GLN A 49 11.71 -4.29 31.83
N TRP A 50 11.45 -3.29 30.98
CA TRP A 50 10.21 -2.51 31.03
C TRP A 50 8.99 -3.41 30.79
N ALA A 51 9.04 -4.25 29.76
CA ALA A 51 7.97 -5.19 29.47
C ALA A 51 7.71 -6.19 30.63
N LEU A 52 8.77 -6.72 31.25
CA LEU A 52 8.69 -7.57 32.43
C LEU A 52 8.07 -6.86 33.64
N PHE A 53 8.39 -5.58 33.83
CA PHE A 53 7.80 -4.77 34.90
C PHE A 53 6.28 -4.70 34.74
N PHE A 54 5.77 -4.33 33.56
CA PHE A 54 4.33 -4.26 33.32
C PHE A 54 3.65 -5.61 33.45
N GLU A 55 4.22 -6.67 32.86
CA GLU A 55 3.67 -8.01 32.96
C GLU A 55 3.52 -8.47 34.43
N LYS A 56 4.49 -8.15 35.29
CA LYS A 56 4.42 -8.47 36.74
C LYS A 56 3.34 -7.64 37.45
N VAL A 57 3.30 -6.34 37.20
CA VAL A 57 2.31 -5.43 37.81
C VAL A 57 0.90 -5.83 37.41
N PHE A 58 0.63 -5.98 36.12
CA PHE A 58 -0.71 -6.28 35.64
C PHE A 58 -1.17 -7.70 35.97
N ARG A 59 -0.26 -8.68 36.00
CA ARG A 59 -0.61 -10.01 36.50
C ARG A 59 -1.03 -9.98 37.97
N ARG A 60 -0.38 -9.16 38.81
CA ARG A 60 -0.76 -8.98 40.21
C ARG A 60 -2.13 -8.32 40.32
N LEU A 61 -2.35 -7.24 39.56
CA LEU A 61 -3.63 -6.54 39.50
C LEU A 61 -4.77 -7.49 39.11
N SER A 62 -4.60 -8.26 38.02
CA SER A 62 -5.65 -9.18 37.52
C SER A 62 -5.87 -10.43 38.37
N SER A 63 -4.99 -10.73 39.32
CA SER A 63 -5.08 -11.92 40.17
C SER A 63 -5.85 -11.72 41.48
N LEU A 64 -6.12 -10.48 41.86
CA LEU A 64 -6.72 -10.13 43.15
C LEU A 64 -8.00 -9.34 42.92
N ASP A 65 -9.12 -9.85 43.42
CA ASP A 65 -10.45 -9.24 43.28
C ASP A 65 -10.50 -7.79 43.80
N VAL A 66 -9.62 -7.46 44.75
CA VAL A 66 -9.48 -6.12 45.36
C VAL A 66 -9.11 -5.04 44.33
N TYR A 67 -8.54 -5.42 43.18
CA TYR A 67 -8.08 -4.50 42.15
C TYR A 67 -8.98 -4.44 40.91
N GLN A 68 -10.15 -5.11 40.93
CA GLN A 68 -11.05 -5.13 39.77
C GLN A 68 -11.47 -3.72 39.34
N GLU A 69 -11.91 -2.87 40.28
CA GLU A 69 -12.25 -1.46 40.00
C GLU A 69 -11.03 -0.65 39.51
N SER A 70 -9.82 -0.98 39.97
CA SER A 70 -8.59 -0.32 39.53
C SER A 70 -8.23 -0.67 38.08
N ILE A 71 -8.50 -1.91 37.63
CA ILE A 71 -8.31 -2.33 36.23
C ILE A 71 -9.30 -1.61 35.34
N GLU A 72 -10.57 -1.53 35.75
CA GLU A 72 -11.61 -0.83 34.99
C GLU A 72 -11.30 0.66 34.85
N GLU A 73 -10.87 1.31 35.93
CA GLU A 73 -10.45 2.73 35.90
C GLU A 73 -9.23 2.94 35.01
N LEU A 74 -8.26 2.01 35.03
CA LEU A 74 -7.09 2.08 34.15
C LEU A 74 -7.44 1.87 32.69
N ASP A 75 -8.25 0.87 32.35
CA ASP A 75 -8.66 0.60 30.97
C ASP A 75 -9.47 1.75 30.40
N ALA A 76 -10.27 2.44 31.22
CA ALA A 76 -10.92 3.69 30.83
C ALA A 76 -9.90 4.80 30.51
N ALA A 77 -8.87 4.97 31.34
CA ALA A 77 -7.80 5.94 31.08
C ALA A 77 -6.95 5.59 29.84
N LEU A 78 -6.70 4.29 29.60
CA LEU A 78 -6.04 3.82 28.38
C LEU A 78 -6.91 4.08 27.16
N PHE A 79 -8.21 3.82 27.23
CA PHE A 79 -9.15 4.10 26.16
C PHE A 79 -9.20 5.60 25.81
N GLU A 80 -9.21 6.49 26.80
CA GLU A 80 -9.13 7.94 26.56
C GLU A 80 -7.83 8.31 25.83
N MET A 81 -6.70 7.73 26.24
CA MET A 81 -5.40 7.96 25.60
C MET A 81 -5.35 7.42 24.16
N THR A 82 -5.83 6.20 23.92
CA THR A 82 -5.80 5.55 22.59
C THR A 82 -6.81 6.15 21.63
N SER A 83 -7.88 6.77 22.14
CA SER A 83 -8.88 7.49 21.35
C SER A 83 -8.38 8.84 20.81
N HIS A 84 -7.22 9.32 21.26
CA HIS A 84 -6.68 10.59 20.80
C HIS A 84 -6.27 10.49 19.31
N PRO A 85 -6.66 11.45 18.42
CA PRO A 85 -6.38 11.36 16.98
C PRO A 85 -4.90 11.32 16.58
N SER A 86 -4.00 11.69 17.49
CA SER A 86 -2.55 11.62 17.29
C SER A 86 -1.91 10.36 17.86
N PHE A 87 -2.69 9.48 18.50
CA PHE A 87 -2.17 8.24 19.04
C PHE A 87 -1.84 7.26 17.90
N PRO A 88 -0.75 6.49 17.98
CA PRO A 88 -0.39 5.55 16.91
C PRO A 88 -1.48 4.50 16.70
N GLN A 89 -2.04 4.43 15.49
CA GLN A 89 -3.14 3.51 15.19
C GLN A 89 -2.76 2.03 15.40
N GLY A 90 -1.50 1.68 15.16
CA GLY A 90 -0.97 0.33 15.42
C GLY A 90 -1.01 -0.09 16.89
N LEU A 91 -1.20 0.87 17.81
CA LEU A 91 -1.30 0.65 19.25
C LEU A 91 -2.71 0.94 19.79
N ALA A 92 -3.71 1.19 18.94
CA ALA A 92 -5.05 1.62 19.36
C ALA A 92 -5.76 0.61 20.30
N HIS A 93 -5.36 -0.66 20.26
CA HIS A 93 -5.87 -1.74 21.11
C HIS A 93 -5.09 -1.91 22.43
N LEU A 94 -4.26 -0.95 22.81
CA LEU A 94 -3.54 -0.98 24.08
C LEU A 94 -4.53 -0.98 25.26
N SER A 95 -4.41 -1.99 26.11
CA SER A 95 -5.25 -2.21 27.30
C SER A 95 -4.44 -2.94 28.37
N SER A 96 -5.00 -3.08 29.56
CA SER A 96 -4.49 -3.94 30.62
C SER A 96 -4.24 -5.36 30.12
N ALA A 97 -5.14 -5.93 29.32
CA ALA A 97 -5.01 -7.27 28.73
C ALA A 97 -3.80 -7.38 27.78
N THR A 98 -3.49 -6.32 27.04
CA THR A 98 -2.28 -6.24 26.21
C THR A 98 -1.02 -6.16 27.09
N LEU A 99 -1.05 -5.35 28.15
CA LEU A 99 0.08 -5.14 29.05
C LEU A 99 0.39 -6.36 29.95
N ILE A 100 -0.59 -7.22 30.24
CA ILE A 100 -0.35 -8.54 30.86
C ILE A 100 0.57 -9.42 29.99
N ARG A 101 0.63 -9.18 28.67
CA ARG A 101 1.49 -9.87 27.71
C ARG A 101 2.60 -8.98 27.16
N ALA A 102 3.01 -7.95 27.92
CA ALA A 102 3.94 -6.92 27.46
C ALA A 102 5.25 -7.46 26.85
N ARG A 103 5.81 -8.58 27.34
CA ARG A 103 7.01 -9.19 26.72
C ARG A 103 6.74 -9.70 25.30
N GLY A 104 5.63 -10.41 25.10
CA GLY A 104 5.23 -10.89 23.78
C GLY A 104 4.96 -9.70 22.86
N PHE A 105 4.28 -8.68 23.37
CA PHE A 105 3.97 -7.46 22.63
C PHE A 105 5.23 -6.70 22.20
N MET A 106 6.21 -6.53 23.08
CA MET A 106 7.52 -5.91 22.77
C MET A 106 8.28 -6.71 21.71
N LEU A 107 8.28 -8.04 21.84
CA LEU A 107 8.98 -8.93 20.92
C LEU A 107 8.37 -8.94 19.53
N GLU A 108 7.04 -8.94 19.44
CA GLU A 108 6.28 -8.79 18.21
C GLU A 108 6.75 -7.52 17.48
N HIS A 109 6.77 -6.37 18.16
CA HIS A 109 7.18 -5.11 17.52
C HIS A 109 8.67 -5.07 17.13
N LEU A 110 9.55 -5.65 17.95
CA LEU A 110 10.98 -5.76 17.62
C LEU A 110 11.23 -6.65 16.39
N LEU A 111 10.47 -7.73 16.24
CA LEU A 111 10.66 -8.70 15.16
C LEU A 111 9.86 -8.37 13.91
N HIS A 112 8.72 -7.68 14.00
CA HIS A 112 7.81 -7.42 12.87
C HIS A 112 8.20 -6.18 12.03
N ASN A 113 9.36 -5.59 12.29
CA ASN A 113 9.93 -4.50 11.49
C ASN A 113 10.13 -4.84 10.01
N LEU A 114 9.93 -3.86 9.14
CA LEU A 114 10.12 -3.98 7.69
C LEU A 114 11.04 -2.86 7.19
N PRO A 115 12.27 -3.17 6.72
CA PRO A 115 12.92 -4.48 6.73
C PRO A 115 13.48 -4.87 8.11
N LEU A 116 13.42 -6.16 8.45
CA LEU A 116 14.13 -6.70 9.61
C LEU A 116 15.60 -6.90 9.24
N ARG A 117 16.47 -6.01 9.70
CA ARG A 117 17.91 -6.03 9.40
C ARG A 117 18.63 -7.14 10.18
N ASP A 118 19.62 -7.76 9.56
CA ASP A 118 20.45 -8.81 10.19
C ASP A 118 21.09 -8.36 11.50
N SER A 119 21.56 -7.10 11.56
CA SER A 119 22.17 -6.53 12.76
C SER A 119 21.16 -6.41 13.90
N HIS A 120 19.92 -6.01 13.59
CA HIS A 120 18.84 -5.89 14.55
C HIS A 120 18.37 -7.25 15.03
N LEU A 121 18.15 -8.20 14.12
CA LEU A 121 17.80 -9.58 14.47
C LEU A 121 18.87 -10.22 15.36
N ARG A 122 20.16 -10.02 15.04
CA ARG A 122 21.27 -10.49 15.87
C ARG A 122 21.22 -9.87 17.26
N ALA A 123 21.03 -8.56 17.37
CA ALA A 123 20.93 -7.88 18.66
C ALA A 123 19.75 -8.40 19.50
N VAL A 124 18.57 -8.62 18.88
CA VAL A 124 17.39 -9.20 19.54
C VAL A 124 17.68 -10.60 20.06
N LEU A 125 18.23 -11.49 19.21
CA LEU A 125 18.55 -12.86 19.60
C LEU A 125 19.62 -12.92 20.69
N THR A 126 20.65 -12.09 20.61
CA THR A 126 21.69 -11.98 21.64
C THR A 126 21.09 -11.56 22.98
N ALA A 127 20.27 -10.51 23.02
CA ALA A 127 19.62 -10.04 24.23
C ALA A 127 18.75 -11.13 24.88
N ILE A 128 17.95 -11.84 24.06
CA ILE A 128 17.06 -12.91 24.53
C ILE A 128 17.85 -14.06 25.16
N ILE A 129 18.91 -14.52 24.49
CA ILE A 129 19.77 -15.60 25.00
C ILE A 129 20.43 -15.17 26.31
N GLU A 130 20.97 -13.95 26.37
CA GLU A 130 21.64 -13.43 27.57
C GLU A 130 20.68 -13.28 28.75
N MET A 131 19.44 -12.83 28.51
CA MET A 131 18.41 -12.74 29.55
C MET A 131 17.99 -14.12 30.06
N ASP A 132 17.71 -15.07 29.18
CA ASP A 132 17.33 -16.43 29.57
C ASP A 132 18.47 -17.16 30.31
N LEU A 133 19.72 -16.98 29.90
CA LEU A 133 20.89 -17.52 30.60
C LEU A 133 21.07 -16.88 31.98
N SER A 134 20.86 -15.57 32.09
CA SER A 134 20.94 -14.85 33.36
C SER A 134 19.90 -15.38 34.35
N ASP A 135 18.65 -15.58 33.90
CA ASP A 135 17.58 -16.15 34.73
C ASP A 135 17.89 -17.62 35.14
N LEU A 136 18.44 -18.42 34.23
CA LEU A 136 18.84 -19.81 34.53
C LEU A 136 20.04 -19.88 35.48
N SER A 137 21.00 -18.96 35.38
CA SER A 137 22.18 -18.92 36.25
C SER A 137 21.84 -18.68 37.72
N GLN A 138 20.71 -18.02 38.00
CA GLN A 138 20.21 -17.82 39.35
C GLN A 138 19.65 -19.12 39.98
N THR A 139 19.32 -20.12 39.17
CA THR A 139 18.58 -21.32 39.61
C THR A 139 19.31 -22.64 39.35
N LYS A 140 20.26 -22.70 38.40
CA LYS A 140 20.95 -23.93 37.98
C LYS A 140 22.45 -23.70 37.78
N HIS A 141 23.27 -24.63 38.26
CA HIS A 141 24.73 -24.59 38.10
C HIS A 141 25.21 -24.82 36.66
N ASP A 142 24.47 -25.58 35.85
CA ASP A 142 24.78 -25.84 34.43
C ASP A 142 23.72 -25.18 33.52
N CYS A 143 23.73 -23.85 33.51
CA CYS A 143 22.73 -23.03 32.82
C CYS A 143 22.74 -23.23 31.30
N LEU A 144 23.92 -23.44 30.69
CA LEU A 144 24.05 -23.61 29.24
C LEU A 144 23.42 -24.91 28.76
N ASN A 145 23.73 -26.05 29.40
CA ASN A 145 23.11 -27.32 29.01
C ASN A 145 21.62 -27.32 29.30
N ALA A 146 21.18 -26.71 30.40
CA ALA A 146 19.76 -26.53 30.69
C ALA A 146 19.03 -25.72 29.60
N TYR A 147 19.67 -24.64 29.11
CA TYR A 147 19.15 -23.82 28.03
C TYR A 147 19.06 -24.59 26.71
N LEU A 148 20.13 -25.28 26.29
CA LEU A 148 20.16 -26.07 25.06
C LEU A 148 19.14 -27.21 25.06
N ASN A 149 18.95 -27.87 26.20
CA ASN A 149 17.93 -28.91 26.37
C ASN A 149 16.51 -28.32 26.27
N SER A 150 16.28 -27.10 26.78
CA SER A 150 15.00 -26.40 26.61
C SER A 150 14.75 -26.03 25.16
N LEU A 151 15.76 -25.50 24.47
CA LEU A 151 15.68 -25.10 23.07
C LEU A 151 15.34 -26.28 22.14
N THR A 152 16.01 -27.43 22.34
CA THR A 152 15.76 -28.64 21.55
C THR A 152 14.34 -29.19 21.76
N LEU A 153 13.82 -29.12 22.98
CA LEU A 153 12.43 -29.50 23.28
C LEU A 153 11.43 -28.54 22.61
N GLN A 154 11.68 -27.23 22.66
CA GLN A 154 10.82 -26.22 22.04
C GLN A 154 10.76 -26.37 20.52
N ASN A 155 11.90 -26.66 19.87
CA ASN A 155 11.95 -26.88 18.43
C ASN A 155 11.06 -28.06 17.99
N ARG A 156 11.08 -29.18 18.74
CA ARG A 156 10.22 -30.34 18.47
C ARG A 156 8.72 -30.03 18.62
N ASN A 157 8.36 -29.28 19.65
CA ASN A 157 6.96 -28.91 19.90
C ASN A 157 6.45 -27.92 18.85
N CYS A 158 7.29 -26.99 18.41
CA CYS A 158 6.92 -26.00 17.41
C CYS A 158 6.69 -26.64 16.04
N MET A 159 7.56 -27.56 15.61
CA MET A 159 7.35 -28.35 14.38
C MET A 159 6.05 -29.15 14.39
N ARG A 160 5.61 -29.66 15.55
CA ARG A 160 4.36 -30.41 15.67
C ARG A 160 3.13 -29.50 15.52
N ASN A 161 3.20 -28.27 16.03
CA ASN A 161 2.08 -27.32 15.99
C ASN A 161 1.89 -26.67 14.60
N LEU A 162 2.97 -26.51 13.82
CA LEU A 162 2.86 -26.04 12.43
C LEU A 162 2.09 -27.00 11.52
N ILE A 163 2.08 -28.30 11.83
CA ILE A 163 1.38 -29.32 11.02
C ILE A 163 -0.14 -29.28 11.29
N THR A 164 -0.59 -28.67 12.40
CA THR A 164 -1.99 -28.71 12.84
C THR A 164 -2.71 -27.36 12.84
N SER A 165 -2.04 -26.23 12.61
CA SER A 165 -2.70 -24.90 12.58
C SER A 165 -2.91 -24.37 11.15
N SER A 166 -4.17 -24.35 10.73
CA SER A 166 -4.70 -23.55 9.61
C SER A 166 -4.63 -22.04 9.95
N PRO A 167 -4.47 -21.12 8.96
CA PRO A 167 -4.30 -19.69 9.22
C PRO A 167 -5.53 -18.97 9.81
N ASP A 168 -6.73 -19.56 9.71
CA ASP A 168 -7.99 -18.87 9.99
C ASP A 168 -8.62 -19.14 11.36
N VAL A 169 -7.88 -19.74 12.29
CA VAL A 169 -8.35 -19.86 13.66
C VAL A 169 -7.67 -18.79 14.48
N THR A 170 -8.39 -17.69 14.75
CA THR A 170 -8.24 -16.94 16.00
C THR A 170 -7.99 -17.97 17.08
N THR A 171 -6.77 -18.02 17.62
CA THR A 171 -6.40 -18.94 18.69
C THR A 171 -7.20 -18.56 19.93
N ASN A 172 -8.48 -18.94 19.96
CA ASN A 172 -9.18 -19.45 21.12
C ASN A 172 -8.60 -20.86 21.38
N VAL A 173 -7.29 -20.91 21.60
CA VAL A 173 -6.64 -22.05 22.20
C VAL A 173 -6.51 -21.65 23.64
N GLU A 174 -7.40 -22.23 24.43
CA GLU A 174 -7.25 -22.59 25.82
C GLU A 174 -6.22 -21.76 26.61
N THR A 175 -6.73 -21.10 27.63
CA THR A 175 -6.06 -20.68 28.85
C THR A 175 -5.13 -21.75 29.43
N GLU A 176 -4.03 -22.05 28.77
CA GLU A 176 -2.84 -22.54 29.42
C GLU A 176 -2.15 -21.31 30.03
N LYS A 177 -1.76 -21.46 31.29
CA LYS A 177 -1.06 -20.52 32.17
C LYS A 177 0.27 -20.00 31.57
N SER A 178 0.24 -19.33 30.42
CA SER A 178 1.43 -18.92 29.67
C SER A 178 1.90 -17.53 30.08
N GLY A 179 1.94 -17.28 31.39
CA GLY A 179 2.69 -16.16 31.98
C GLY A 179 4.14 -16.51 32.34
N SER A 180 4.55 -17.76 32.09
CA SER A 180 5.79 -18.36 32.60
C SER A 180 6.74 -18.85 31.49
N GLY A 181 6.52 -18.46 30.23
CA GLY A 181 7.46 -18.76 29.15
C GLY A 181 8.77 -17.97 29.30
N ASN A 182 9.90 -18.60 28.99
CA ASN A 182 11.18 -17.91 28.81
C ASN A 182 11.16 -17.08 27.51
N PHE A 183 12.09 -16.14 27.36
CA PHE A 183 12.10 -15.24 26.20
C PHE A 183 12.30 -16.01 24.90
N THR A 184 13.12 -17.07 24.92
CA THR A 184 13.35 -17.91 23.73
C THR A 184 12.09 -18.58 23.22
N LYS A 185 11.18 -19.04 24.09
CA LYS A 185 9.90 -19.63 23.64
C LYS A 185 9.07 -18.61 22.87
N LEU A 186 8.96 -17.39 23.39
CA LEU A 186 8.23 -16.31 22.74
C LEU A 186 8.89 -15.93 21.40
N ALA A 187 10.22 -15.88 21.37
CA ALA A 187 10.99 -15.52 20.17
C ALA A 187 10.76 -16.50 19.03
N ILE A 188 10.78 -17.80 19.33
CA ILE A 188 10.50 -18.84 18.34
C ILE A 188 9.09 -18.67 17.79
N GLN A 189 8.09 -18.47 18.65
CA GLN A 189 6.70 -18.29 18.22
C GLN A 189 6.52 -17.08 17.29
N GLU A 190 7.08 -15.93 17.64
CA GLU A 190 6.96 -14.71 16.82
C GLU A 190 7.79 -14.78 15.53
N LEU A 191 8.97 -15.42 15.54
CA LEU A 191 9.74 -15.66 14.32
C LEU A 191 8.97 -16.55 13.33
N PHE A 192 8.29 -17.59 13.81
CA PHE A 192 7.45 -18.43 12.95
C PHE A 192 6.24 -17.66 12.40
N ARG A 193 5.57 -16.84 13.24
CA ARG A 193 4.48 -15.96 12.77
C ARG A 193 4.94 -15.04 11.66
N ARG A 194 6.07 -14.36 11.85
CA ARG A 194 6.69 -13.53 10.82
C ARG A 194 6.99 -14.33 9.56
N GLN A 195 7.60 -15.51 9.69
CA GLN A 195 7.92 -16.37 8.54
C GLN A 195 6.66 -16.74 7.75
N SER A 196 5.58 -17.12 8.42
CA SER A 196 4.31 -17.42 7.77
C SER A 196 3.75 -16.22 7.01
N SER A 197 3.76 -15.02 7.60
CA SER A 197 3.34 -13.79 6.92
C SER A 197 4.22 -13.47 5.70
N VAL A 198 5.54 -13.57 5.84
CA VAL A 198 6.49 -13.34 4.72
C VAL A 198 6.30 -14.36 3.60
N SER A 199 6.07 -15.64 3.94
CA SER A 199 5.80 -16.68 2.96
C SER A 199 4.49 -16.42 2.22
N CYS A 200 3.43 -16.01 2.92
CA CYS A 200 2.15 -15.66 2.30
C CYS A 200 2.30 -14.49 1.32
N ILE A 201 2.99 -13.42 1.74
CA ILE A 201 3.30 -12.28 0.86
C ILE A 201 4.09 -12.74 -0.36
N SER A 202 5.11 -13.58 -0.18
CA SER A 202 5.90 -14.13 -1.30
C SER A 202 5.05 -14.94 -2.28
N SER A 203 4.10 -15.75 -1.80
CA SER A 203 3.18 -16.50 -2.68
C SER A 203 2.22 -15.59 -3.43
N ILE A 204 1.75 -14.50 -2.81
CA ILE A 204 0.93 -13.48 -3.47
C ILE A 204 1.75 -12.76 -4.54
N GLU A 205 2.99 -12.37 -4.24
CA GLU A 205 3.89 -11.71 -5.20
C GLU A 205 4.15 -12.62 -6.41
N GLU A 206 4.42 -13.91 -6.18
CA GLU A 206 4.59 -14.90 -7.26
C GLU A 206 3.31 -15.03 -8.12
N ALA A 207 2.13 -15.08 -7.49
CA ALA A 207 0.86 -15.14 -8.22
C ALA A 207 0.60 -13.87 -9.06
N VAL A 208 0.92 -12.69 -8.52
CA VAL A 208 0.83 -11.41 -9.23
C VAL A 208 1.82 -11.37 -10.39
N ASP A 209 3.04 -11.86 -10.23
CA ASP A 209 4.03 -11.97 -11.30
C ASP A 209 3.55 -12.91 -12.43
N VAL A 210 2.91 -14.03 -12.10
CA VAL A 210 2.30 -14.93 -13.09
C VAL A 210 1.21 -14.21 -13.88
N LEU A 211 0.32 -13.46 -13.22
CA LEU A 211 -0.73 -12.67 -13.88
C LEU A 211 -0.13 -11.57 -14.77
N SER A 212 0.87 -10.86 -14.27
CA SER A 212 1.61 -9.83 -15.01
C SER A 212 2.25 -10.42 -16.27
N ASN A 213 2.90 -11.59 -16.16
CA ASN A 213 3.46 -12.29 -17.31
C ASN A 213 2.38 -12.72 -18.31
N ALA A 214 1.23 -13.22 -17.84
CA ALA A 214 0.12 -13.57 -18.73
C ALA A 214 -0.40 -12.36 -19.52
N VAL A 215 -0.52 -11.19 -18.89
CA VAL A 215 -0.92 -9.93 -19.54
C VAL A 215 0.16 -9.42 -20.52
N ARG A 216 1.45 -9.60 -20.21
CA ARG A 216 2.54 -9.29 -21.14
C ARG A 216 2.48 -10.18 -22.37
N HIS A 217 2.32 -11.49 -22.19
CA HIS A 217 2.27 -12.45 -23.30
C HIS A 217 1.05 -12.27 -24.20
N SER A 218 -0.11 -11.85 -23.67
CA SER A 218 -1.28 -11.53 -24.50
C SER A 218 -1.08 -10.28 -25.36
N SER A 219 -0.20 -9.36 -24.94
CA SER A 219 0.13 -8.14 -25.69
C SER A 219 1.25 -8.32 -26.74
N TRP A 220 2.01 -9.42 -26.69
CA TRP A 220 3.24 -9.64 -27.48
C TRP A 220 3.06 -10.55 -28.71
N THR A 221 1.86 -10.69 -29.25
CA THR A 221 1.63 -11.38 -30.54
C THR A 221 2.05 -10.57 -31.77
N GLU A 222 3.02 -9.65 -31.64
CA GLU A 222 3.60 -8.92 -32.77
C GLU A 222 4.61 -9.74 -33.57
N SER A 223 5.25 -10.75 -32.97
CA SER A 223 6.29 -11.53 -33.67
C SER A 223 5.75 -12.44 -34.78
N ASP A 224 4.45 -12.72 -34.80
CA ASP A 224 3.82 -13.54 -35.85
C ASP A 224 3.22 -12.70 -36.99
N CYS A 225 3.10 -11.38 -36.80
CA CYS A 225 2.53 -10.48 -37.82
C CYS A 225 3.49 -10.23 -39.01
N SER A 226 4.79 -10.38 -38.83
CA SER A 226 5.76 -10.33 -39.95
C SER A 226 5.80 -11.61 -40.80
N LEU A 227 5.22 -12.71 -40.33
CA LEU A 227 5.09 -13.97 -41.08
C LEU A 227 3.74 -14.13 -41.79
N LEU A 228 2.78 -13.24 -41.49
CA LEU A 228 1.44 -13.21 -42.10
C LEU A 228 1.42 -12.73 -43.56
N GLY A 229 2.57 -12.28 -44.10
CA GLY A 229 2.72 -11.97 -45.52
C GLY A 229 2.75 -13.20 -46.43
N GLU A 230 3.08 -14.40 -45.92
CA GLU A 230 3.37 -15.55 -46.80
C GLU A 230 2.81 -16.92 -46.36
N GLN A 231 2.15 -17.09 -45.22
CA GLN A 231 1.60 -18.40 -44.84
C GLN A 231 0.08 -18.49 -45.03
N THR A 232 -0.28 -19.19 -46.11
CA THR A 232 -1.59 -19.76 -46.38
C THR A 232 -2.09 -20.62 -45.22
N ASN A 233 -3.36 -20.41 -44.84
CA ASN A 233 -4.29 -21.32 -44.17
C ASN A 233 -3.67 -22.42 -43.30
N GLU A 234 -3.71 -22.24 -41.96
CA GLU A 234 -4.33 -23.19 -41.01
C GLU A 234 -3.96 -22.93 -39.53
N ASN A 235 -2.98 -22.07 -39.22
CA ASN A 235 -2.53 -21.86 -37.83
C ASN A 235 -2.67 -20.40 -37.33
N LEU A 236 -3.87 -19.82 -37.39
CA LEU A 236 -4.17 -18.57 -36.69
C LEU A 236 -4.64 -18.89 -35.26
N PRO A 237 -4.10 -18.27 -34.19
CA PRO A 237 -4.62 -18.44 -32.84
C PRO A 237 -6.13 -18.15 -32.80
N ALA A 238 -6.93 -19.04 -32.21
CA ALA A 238 -8.40 -18.99 -32.23
C ALA A 238 -8.99 -17.64 -31.78
N LEU A 239 -8.29 -16.88 -30.93
CA LEU A 239 -8.69 -15.55 -30.46
C LEU A 239 -8.68 -14.46 -31.56
N LEU A 240 -7.70 -14.49 -32.47
CA LEU A 240 -7.65 -13.56 -33.61
C LEU A 240 -8.74 -13.89 -34.63
N HIS A 241 -9.07 -15.18 -34.80
CA HIS A 241 -10.13 -15.63 -35.70
C HIS A 241 -11.52 -15.18 -35.22
N ILE A 242 -11.76 -15.06 -33.90
CA ILE A 242 -13.02 -14.57 -33.34
C ILE A 242 -13.17 -13.05 -33.50
N SER A 243 -12.11 -12.26 -33.26
CA SER A 243 -12.18 -10.80 -33.46
C SER A 243 -12.30 -10.40 -34.93
N ALA A 244 -11.64 -11.15 -35.84
CA ALA A 244 -11.64 -10.87 -37.27
C ALA A 244 -12.87 -11.41 -38.01
N ASN A 245 -13.58 -12.42 -37.47
CA ASN A 245 -14.81 -12.96 -38.07
C ASN A 245 -16.06 -12.14 -37.73
N ASN A 246 -16.05 -11.36 -36.65
CA ASN A 246 -17.17 -10.46 -36.33
C ASN A 246 -17.21 -9.19 -37.21
N PHE A 247 -16.19 -8.97 -38.06
CA PHE A 247 -16.13 -7.82 -38.97
C PHE A 247 -16.35 -8.27 -40.42
N LEU A 248 -17.56 -8.03 -40.93
CA LEU A 248 -17.88 -8.13 -42.37
C LEU A 248 -17.22 -6.98 -43.14
N CYS A 249 -15.88 -7.00 -43.27
CA CYS A 249 -15.15 -6.02 -44.08
C CYS A 249 -14.92 -6.54 -45.51
N ARG A 250 -15.44 -5.80 -46.50
CA ARG A 250 -15.44 -6.16 -47.93
C ARG A 250 -14.10 -5.89 -48.66
N ASN A 251 -13.15 -5.18 -48.04
CA ASN A 251 -11.88 -4.76 -48.66
C ASN A 251 -10.66 -5.05 -47.76
N GLN A 252 -9.58 -5.53 -48.38
CA GLN A 252 -8.35 -5.99 -47.73
C GLN A 252 -7.58 -4.89 -46.97
N ASN A 253 -7.56 -3.66 -47.51
CA ASN A 253 -6.86 -2.52 -46.90
C ASN A 253 -7.54 -2.03 -45.59
N GLN A 254 -8.87 -2.07 -45.51
CA GLN A 254 -9.60 -1.70 -44.28
C GLN A 254 -9.45 -2.75 -43.18
N ARG A 255 -9.21 -4.01 -43.56
CA ARG A 255 -8.97 -5.10 -42.62
C ARG A 255 -7.61 -4.94 -41.92
N ALA A 256 -6.59 -4.49 -42.66
CA ALA A 256 -5.26 -4.20 -42.11
C ALA A 256 -5.29 -3.02 -41.14
N ASP A 257 -5.94 -1.90 -41.50
CA ASP A 257 -6.07 -0.73 -40.61
C ASP A 257 -6.85 -1.07 -39.33
N ALA A 258 -7.96 -1.80 -39.42
CA ALA A 258 -8.73 -2.22 -38.25
C ALA A 258 -7.96 -3.19 -37.33
N LEU A 259 -7.11 -4.05 -37.90
CA LEU A 259 -6.23 -4.94 -37.13
C LEU A 259 -5.16 -4.15 -36.37
N VAL A 260 -4.55 -3.13 -36.99
CA VAL A 260 -3.57 -2.25 -36.33
C VAL A 260 -4.18 -1.49 -35.16
N ASP A 261 -5.42 -1.00 -35.30
CA ASP A 261 -6.12 -0.29 -34.23
C ASP A 261 -6.45 -1.20 -33.03
N VAL A 262 -6.84 -2.46 -33.28
CA VAL A 262 -7.09 -3.47 -32.22
C VAL A 262 -5.80 -3.86 -31.49
N VAL A 263 -4.69 -4.01 -32.22
CA VAL A 263 -3.38 -4.32 -31.61
C VAL A 263 -2.90 -3.17 -30.73
N SER A 264 -3.01 -1.93 -31.22
CA SER A 264 -2.64 -0.72 -30.46
C SER A 264 -3.49 -0.57 -29.20
N TRP A 265 -4.80 -0.80 -29.31
CA TRP A 265 -5.71 -0.82 -28.16
C TRP A 265 -5.34 -1.89 -27.12
N ASN A 266 -5.08 -3.12 -27.56
CA ASN A 266 -4.67 -4.21 -26.66
C ASN A 266 -3.36 -3.86 -25.94
N ARG A 267 -2.41 -3.25 -26.64
CA ARG A 267 -1.15 -2.80 -26.05
C ARG A 267 -1.37 -1.75 -24.97
N TRP A 268 -2.18 -0.72 -25.22
CA TRP A 268 -2.49 0.30 -24.21
C TRP A 268 -3.22 -0.27 -23.01
N LYS A 269 -4.21 -1.14 -23.24
CA LYS A 269 -4.93 -1.86 -22.17
C LYS A 269 -3.98 -2.70 -21.32
N SER A 270 -3.13 -3.51 -21.94
CA SER A 270 -2.15 -4.31 -21.21
C SER A 270 -1.15 -3.44 -20.45
N ARG A 271 -0.64 -2.35 -21.04
CA ARG A 271 0.26 -1.41 -20.32
C ARG A 271 -0.41 -0.76 -19.12
N ALA A 272 -1.67 -0.35 -19.25
CA ALA A 272 -2.45 0.19 -18.14
C ALA A 272 -2.60 -0.86 -17.03
N VAL A 273 -3.06 -2.06 -17.35
CA VAL A 273 -3.24 -3.16 -16.37
C VAL A 273 -1.91 -3.54 -15.72
N LEU A 274 -0.82 -3.64 -16.48
CA LEU A 274 0.50 -3.97 -15.95
C LEU A 274 1.01 -2.93 -14.95
N TYR A 275 0.71 -1.65 -15.16
CA TYR A 275 1.04 -0.61 -14.19
C TYR A 275 0.32 -0.84 -12.85
N PHE A 276 -0.95 -1.23 -12.87
CA PHE A 276 -1.75 -1.52 -11.67
C PHE A 276 -1.41 -2.88 -11.03
N LEU A 277 -0.91 -3.85 -11.79
CA LEU A 277 -0.48 -5.15 -11.26
C LEU A 277 1.00 -5.16 -10.85
N ASP A 278 1.74 -4.08 -11.08
CA ASP A 278 3.14 -4.00 -10.71
C ASP A 278 3.31 -3.99 -9.17
N THR A 279 4.18 -4.86 -8.67
CA THR A 279 4.44 -5.03 -7.23
C THR A 279 4.90 -3.74 -6.55
N ARG A 280 5.68 -2.89 -7.24
CA ARG A 280 6.04 -1.56 -6.70
C ARG A 280 4.80 -0.68 -6.61
N THR A 281 3.96 -0.62 -7.64
CA THR A 281 2.74 0.21 -7.60
C THR A 281 1.78 -0.25 -6.49
N ILE A 282 1.56 -1.55 -6.31
CA ILE A 282 0.71 -2.11 -5.24
C ILE A 282 1.23 -1.69 -3.84
N ARG A 283 2.55 -1.72 -3.64
CA ARG A 283 3.19 -1.23 -2.41
C ARG A 283 2.98 0.28 -2.22
N LEU A 284 3.11 1.07 -3.29
CA LEU A 284 2.90 2.52 -3.24
C LEU A 284 1.44 2.89 -2.94
N VAL A 285 0.47 2.16 -3.45
CA VAL A 285 -0.96 2.39 -3.14
C VAL A 285 -1.23 2.12 -1.67
N SER A 286 -0.70 1.01 -1.15
CA SER A 286 -0.81 0.67 0.27
C SER A 286 -0.16 1.78 1.14
N GLY A 287 1.03 2.24 0.75
CA GLY A 287 1.71 3.35 1.41
C GLY A 287 0.93 4.67 1.33
N SER A 288 0.35 4.98 0.18
CA SER A 288 -0.49 6.16 -0.03
C SER A 288 -1.74 6.10 0.85
N SER A 289 -2.43 4.96 0.87
CA SER A 289 -3.59 4.72 1.74
C SER A 289 -3.25 4.98 3.21
N LEU A 290 -2.08 4.50 3.66
CA LEU A 290 -1.59 4.73 5.01
C LEU A 290 -1.31 6.22 5.28
N ILE A 291 -0.55 6.90 4.40
CA ILE A 291 -0.21 8.32 4.55
C ILE A 291 -1.49 9.15 4.64
N PHE A 292 -2.39 8.95 3.68
CA PHE A 292 -3.61 9.73 3.62
C PHE A 292 -4.60 9.32 4.71
N SER A 293 -4.50 8.16 5.37
CA SER A 293 -5.39 7.82 6.50
C SER A 293 -5.41 8.88 7.62
N GLY A 294 -4.34 9.68 7.74
CA GLY A 294 -4.27 10.83 8.62
C GLY A 294 -5.04 12.08 8.14
N THR A 295 -5.09 13.09 9.00
CA THR A 295 -5.66 14.42 8.69
C THR A 295 -4.80 15.19 7.67
N ASN A 296 -5.38 16.20 7.03
CA ASN A 296 -4.66 17.05 6.04
C ASN A 296 -3.39 17.68 6.60
N ALA A 297 -3.41 18.11 7.85
CA ALA A 297 -2.24 18.63 8.52
C ALA A 297 -1.15 17.57 8.77
N GLN A 298 -1.52 16.30 8.96
CA GLN A 298 -0.56 15.21 9.20
C GLN A 298 0.12 14.77 7.91
N TRP A 299 -0.65 14.46 6.87
CA TRP A 299 -0.05 14.02 5.61
C TRP A 299 0.66 15.18 4.89
N GLY A 300 0.18 16.42 5.01
CA GLY A 300 0.88 17.60 4.48
C GLY A 300 2.31 17.72 5.01
N LYS A 301 2.50 17.51 6.32
CA LYS A 301 3.85 17.49 6.94
C LYS A 301 4.76 16.40 6.39
N VAL A 302 4.21 15.24 6.02
CA VAL A 302 5.01 14.16 5.40
C VAL A 302 5.63 14.68 4.10
N PHE A 303 4.82 15.29 3.23
CA PHE A 303 5.30 15.83 1.96
C PHE A 303 6.16 17.09 2.11
N GLU A 304 5.95 17.92 3.14
CA GLU A 304 6.85 19.04 3.44
C GLU A 304 8.24 18.57 3.89
N GLN A 305 8.32 17.46 4.64
CA GLN A 305 9.58 16.88 5.12
C GLN A 305 10.34 16.11 4.04
N LEU A 306 9.65 15.63 3.00
CA LEU A 306 10.27 15.19 1.77
C LEU A 306 10.85 16.42 1.07
N ASN A 307 12.05 16.84 1.48
CA ASN A 307 12.74 18.02 0.96
C ASN A 307 12.91 17.92 -0.58
N PHE A 308 11.95 18.43 -1.34
CA PHE A 308 12.04 18.65 -2.79
C PHE A 308 12.94 19.85 -3.08
N SER A 309 14.18 19.81 -2.60
CA SER A 309 15.18 20.84 -2.84
C SER A 309 15.54 20.90 -4.33
N GLU A 310 16.02 22.03 -4.85
CA GLU A 310 16.67 22.09 -6.17
C GLU A 310 17.87 21.12 -6.33
N LYS A 311 18.39 20.56 -5.23
CA LYS A 311 19.41 19.49 -5.24
C LYS A 311 18.84 18.07 -5.26
N SER A 312 17.54 17.91 -4.99
CA SER A 312 16.84 16.63 -5.11
C SER A 312 16.79 16.23 -6.59
N SER A 313 16.95 14.94 -6.87
CA SER A 313 16.93 14.48 -8.25
C SER A 313 15.52 14.70 -8.81
N ASN A 314 15.39 14.95 -10.12
CA ASN A 314 14.08 15.03 -10.79
C ASN A 314 13.17 13.80 -10.55
N ASN A 315 13.72 12.71 -10.00
CA ASN A 315 13.01 11.48 -9.65
C ASN A 315 12.25 11.61 -8.32
N ASP A 316 12.77 12.35 -7.34
CA ASP A 316 12.15 12.47 -6.00
C ASP A 316 10.81 13.20 -6.07
N LEU A 317 10.73 14.25 -6.91
CA LEU A 317 9.49 14.98 -7.19
C LEU A 317 8.48 14.13 -7.97
N HIS A 318 8.95 13.28 -8.88
CA HIS A 318 8.09 12.40 -9.67
C HIS A 318 7.44 11.33 -8.79
N GLU A 319 8.19 10.72 -7.88
CA GLU A 319 7.65 9.74 -6.93
C GLU A 319 6.61 10.37 -5.99
N ALA A 320 6.81 11.62 -5.57
CA ALA A 320 5.82 12.35 -4.78
C ALA A 320 4.53 12.63 -5.56
N ILE A 321 4.64 13.04 -6.83
CA ILE A 321 3.48 13.20 -7.72
C ILE A 321 2.75 11.86 -7.88
N GLU A 322 3.49 10.77 -8.11
CA GLU A 322 2.91 9.43 -8.23
C GLU A 322 2.16 9.01 -6.95
N LEU A 323 2.77 9.21 -5.77
CA LEU A 323 2.13 8.94 -4.47
C LEU A 323 0.84 9.76 -4.27
N LEU A 324 0.85 11.06 -4.61
CA LEU A 324 -0.34 11.91 -4.53
C LEU A 324 -1.46 11.39 -5.43
N LEU A 325 -1.14 11.05 -6.69
CA LEU A 325 -2.10 10.49 -7.64
C LEU A 325 -2.66 9.14 -7.16
N LEU A 326 -1.80 8.23 -6.67
CA LEU A 326 -2.21 6.95 -6.08
C LEU A 326 -3.11 7.14 -4.85
N GLY A 327 -2.84 8.18 -4.06
CA GLY A 327 -3.69 8.61 -2.95
C GLY A 327 -5.12 8.96 -3.35
N CYS A 328 -5.30 9.62 -4.49
CA CYS A 328 -6.63 9.96 -5.04
C CYS A 328 -7.45 8.74 -5.47
N ILE A 329 -6.82 7.58 -5.64
CA ILE A 329 -7.47 6.39 -6.21
C ILE A 329 -7.40 5.15 -5.31
N ALA A 330 -6.70 5.23 -4.18
CA ALA A 330 -6.48 4.09 -3.29
C ALA A 330 -7.79 3.42 -2.83
N SER A 331 -8.83 4.23 -2.55
CA SER A 331 -10.16 3.73 -2.17
C SER A 331 -10.91 3.00 -3.29
N ARG A 332 -10.53 3.23 -4.54
CA ARG A 332 -11.19 2.71 -5.75
C ARG A 332 -10.31 1.73 -6.52
N TRP A 333 -9.18 1.32 -5.96
CA TRP A 333 -8.15 0.51 -6.62
C TRP A 333 -8.70 -0.74 -7.32
N ASN A 334 -9.50 -1.54 -6.61
CA ASN A 334 -10.08 -2.76 -7.16
C ASN A 334 -11.08 -2.46 -8.29
N CYS A 335 -11.99 -1.50 -8.07
CA CYS A 335 -13.03 -1.14 -9.02
C CYS A 335 -12.40 -0.53 -10.31
N ILE A 336 -11.21 0.07 -10.24
CA ILE A 336 -10.42 0.53 -11.40
C ILE A 336 -9.84 -0.64 -12.21
N ILE A 337 -9.24 -1.64 -11.55
CA ILE A 337 -8.68 -2.82 -12.21
C ILE A 337 -9.79 -3.60 -12.91
N GLU A 338 -10.93 -3.80 -12.25
CA GLU A 338 -12.10 -4.46 -12.82
C GLU A 338 -12.63 -3.70 -14.05
N HIS A 339 -12.74 -2.38 -13.97
CA HIS A 339 -13.14 -1.56 -15.10
C HIS A 339 -12.20 -1.75 -16.28
N LEU A 340 -10.88 -1.59 -16.07
CA LEU A 340 -9.88 -1.78 -17.13
C LEU A 340 -9.96 -3.17 -17.77
N MET A 341 -10.14 -4.22 -16.97
CA MET A 341 -10.26 -5.58 -17.45
C MET A 341 -11.56 -5.79 -18.26
N SER A 342 -12.66 -5.16 -17.86
CA SER A 342 -13.97 -5.28 -18.53
C SER A 342 -14.10 -4.48 -19.84
N VAL A 343 -13.29 -3.43 -20.02
CA VAL A 343 -13.40 -2.58 -21.22
C VAL A 343 -13.15 -3.39 -22.49
N SER A 344 -14.09 -3.33 -23.41
CA SER A 344 -14.01 -3.92 -24.75
C SER A 344 -13.48 -2.91 -25.76
N TYR A 345 -12.98 -3.42 -26.89
CA TYR A 345 -12.56 -2.57 -28.00
C TYR A 345 -13.76 -1.83 -28.60
N ASP A 346 -13.63 -0.52 -28.74
CA ASP A 346 -14.55 0.32 -29.50
C ASP A 346 -13.80 0.98 -30.65
N SER A 347 -14.38 0.94 -31.85
CA SER A 347 -13.81 1.45 -33.11
C SER A 347 -13.81 2.98 -33.21
N VAL A 348 -14.05 3.70 -32.12
CA VAL A 348 -14.09 5.16 -32.08
C VAL A 348 -12.68 5.73 -32.23
N THR A 349 -12.48 6.56 -33.26
CA THR A 349 -11.18 7.19 -33.52
C THR A 349 -10.73 8.11 -32.39
N ILE A 350 -9.41 8.25 -32.19
CA ILE A 350 -8.81 9.11 -31.16
C ILE A 350 -9.31 10.56 -31.25
N SER A 351 -9.49 11.09 -32.47
CA SER A 351 -10.06 12.43 -32.67
C SER A 351 -11.49 12.54 -32.09
N LYS A 352 -12.35 11.54 -32.31
CA LYS A 352 -13.70 11.51 -31.74
C LYS A 352 -13.67 11.39 -30.22
N GLN A 353 -12.80 10.52 -29.69
CA GLN A 353 -12.61 10.38 -28.25
C GLN A 353 -12.20 11.72 -27.61
N TYR A 354 -11.23 12.42 -28.22
CA TYR A 354 -10.83 13.75 -27.79
C TYR A 354 -11.98 14.76 -27.84
N HIS A 355 -12.76 14.80 -28.92
CA HIS A 355 -13.91 15.71 -29.01
C HIS A 355 -14.96 15.44 -27.92
N VAL A 356 -15.21 14.18 -27.56
CA VAL A 356 -16.08 13.85 -26.42
C VAL A 356 -15.52 14.42 -25.12
N LEU A 357 -14.22 14.25 -24.86
CA LEU A 357 -13.54 14.79 -23.68
C LEU A 357 -13.55 16.33 -23.65
N ALA A 358 -13.27 16.97 -24.78
CA ALA A 358 -13.32 18.42 -24.92
C ALA A 358 -14.73 18.95 -24.65
N ASN A 359 -15.78 18.25 -25.11
CA ASN A 359 -17.16 18.63 -24.82
C ASN A 359 -17.54 18.49 -23.35
N LEU A 360 -16.93 17.55 -22.60
CA LEU A 360 -17.15 17.43 -21.15
C LEU A 360 -16.66 18.68 -20.40
N VAL A 361 -15.58 19.32 -20.86
CA VAL A 361 -14.95 20.48 -20.22
C VAL A 361 -15.44 21.81 -20.79
N PHE A 362 -15.46 21.93 -22.12
CA PHE A 362 -15.70 23.19 -22.83
C PHE A 362 -17.15 23.32 -23.33
N GLY A 363 -17.92 22.22 -23.39
CA GLY A 363 -19.30 22.20 -23.89
C GLY A 363 -20.39 22.40 -22.84
N LYS A 364 -20.08 22.29 -21.54
CA LYS A 364 -21.03 22.49 -20.43
C LYS A 364 -20.65 23.71 -19.59
N SER A 365 -20.74 24.90 -20.16
CA SER A 365 -20.44 26.15 -19.46
C SER A 365 -21.48 26.58 -18.41
N GLN A 366 -22.55 25.82 -18.13
CA GLN A 366 -23.60 26.27 -17.18
C GLN A 366 -24.18 25.22 -16.22
N SER A 367 -23.86 23.91 -16.31
CA SER A 367 -24.53 22.90 -15.47
C SER A 367 -23.66 22.24 -14.39
N PHE A 368 -22.35 22.52 -14.32
CA PHE A 368 -21.48 21.92 -13.30
C PHE A 368 -21.53 22.62 -11.93
N HIS A 369 -22.08 23.84 -11.87
CA HIS A 369 -22.23 24.58 -10.61
C HIS A 369 -23.25 23.95 -9.63
N GLN A 370 -23.95 22.88 -9.98
CA GLN A 370 -24.95 22.24 -9.10
C GLN A 370 -24.48 20.99 -8.35
N LYS A 371 -23.23 20.53 -8.55
CA LYS A 371 -22.57 19.57 -7.65
C LYS A 371 -21.31 20.13 -6.99
N GLU A 372 -21.16 21.45 -7.02
CA GLU A 372 -20.21 22.22 -6.20
C GLU A 372 -20.77 22.39 -4.78
N GLY A 373 -21.49 21.36 -4.30
CA GLY A 373 -21.78 21.20 -2.89
C GLY A 373 -20.52 20.67 -2.25
N THR A 374 -19.75 21.58 -1.67
CA THR A 374 -18.60 21.43 -0.78
C THR A 374 -18.68 20.20 0.14
N ILE A 375 -18.52 19.01 -0.40
CA ILE A 375 -17.96 17.89 0.34
C ILE A 375 -16.48 18.04 0.07
N LYS A 376 -15.75 18.62 1.03
CA LYS A 376 -14.29 18.51 1.08
C LYS A 376 -13.96 17.03 1.13
N SER A 377 -13.89 16.40 -0.04
CA SER A 377 -13.44 15.05 -0.16
C SER A 377 -11.94 15.10 0.02
N LYS A 378 -11.42 14.11 0.72
CA LYS A 378 -9.99 13.90 0.88
C LYS A 378 -9.24 13.88 -0.45
N GLU A 379 -9.87 13.37 -1.51
CA GLU A 379 -9.34 13.44 -2.87
C GLU A 379 -9.15 14.88 -3.35
N GLY A 380 -10.10 15.78 -3.06
CA GLY A 380 -10.00 17.21 -3.39
C GLY A 380 -8.82 17.89 -2.68
N ASP A 381 -8.63 17.62 -1.38
CA ASP A 381 -7.51 18.19 -0.62
C ASP A 381 -6.15 17.72 -1.17
N ILE A 382 -6.04 16.44 -1.60
CA ILE A 382 -4.83 15.90 -2.24
C ILE A 382 -4.57 16.59 -3.58
N LEU A 383 -5.61 16.79 -4.39
CA LEU A 383 -5.50 17.46 -5.69
C LEU A 383 -5.13 18.95 -5.56
N ASP A 384 -5.66 19.65 -4.55
CA ASP A 384 -5.29 21.03 -4.27
C ASP A 384 -3.80 21.14 -3.87
N TYR A 385 -3.31 20.20 -3.05
CA TYR A 385 -1.88 20.11 -2.73
C TYR A 385 -1.03 19.81 -3.97
N LEU A 386 -1.44 18.84 -4.79
CA LEU A 386 -0.76 18.51 -6.04
C LEU A 386 -0.72 19.71 -7.00
N MET A 387 -1.78 20.50 -7.07
CA MET A 387 -1.84 21.72 -7.87
C MET A 387 -0.81 22.75 -7.40
N GLY A 388 -0.69 22.94 -6.07
CA GLY A 388 0.37 23.77 -5.49
C GLY A 388 1.77 23.26 -5.78
N LEU A 389 1.98 21.93 -5.75
CA LEU A 389 3.26 21.29 -6.03
C LEU A 389 3.68 21.40 -7.50
N LEU A 390 2.72 21.25 -8.42
CA LEU A 390 2.98 21.34 -9.85
C LEU A 390 3.22 22.80 -10.29
N GLY A 391 2.51 23.77 -9.71
CA GLY A 391 2.56 25.16 -10.17
C GLY A 391 2.35 25.25 -11.68
N ASP A 392 3.27 25.91 -12.38
CA ASP A 392 3.24 26.02 -13.85
C ASP A 392 3.80 24.78 -14.60
N LYS A 393 4.24 23.74 -13.88
CA LYS A 393 4.95 22.57 -14.44
C LYS A 393 4.03 21.37 -14.67
N ILE A 394 2.89 21.59 -15.31
CA ILE A 394 1.87 20.55 -15.59
C ILE A 394 2.43 19.40 -16.44
N HIS A 395 3.42 19.70 -17.28
CA HIS A 395 4.15 18.71 -18.06
C HIS A 395 4.78 17.59 -17.20
N LEU A 396 4.98 17.77 -15.89
CA LEU A 396 5.47 16.71 -15.01
C LEU A 396 4.51 15.52 -14.90
N LEU A 397 3.21 15.72 -15.12
CA LEU A 397 2.22 14.64 -15.19
C LEU A 397 2.47 13.68 -16.38
N TRP A 398 3.26 14.11 -17.37
CA TRP A 398 3.65 13.26 -18.49
C TRP A 398 4.68 12.20 -18.11
N LYS A 399 5.38 12.37 -16.98
CA LYS A 399 6.26 11.32 -16.47
C LYS A 399 5.49 10.19 -15.77
N SER A 400 4.23 10.44 -15.38
CA SER A 400 3.37 9.44 -14.74
C SER A 400 2.63 8.59 -15.79
N SER A 401 2.24 7.38 -15.38
CA SER A 401 1.45 6.46 -16.22
C SER A 401 0.21 7.15 -16.79
N PRO A 402 -0.07 7.07 -18.11
CA PRO A 402 -1.28 7.63 -18.72
C PRO A 402 -2.57 7.22 -18.02
N ALA A 403 -2.65 5.96 -17.61
CA ALA A 403 -3.82 5.42 -16.91
C ALA A 403 -3.97 6.03 -15.53
N LEU A 404 -2.87 6.15 -14.76
CA LEU A 404 -2.87 6.77 -13.43
C LEU A 404 -3.32 8.24 -13.49
N VAL A 405 -2.78 9.04 -14.40
CA VAL A 405 -3.17 10.45 -14.54
C VAL A 405 -4.64 10.58 -14.90
N ALA A 406 -5.11 9.77 -15.85
CA ALA A 406 -6.49 9.84 -16.33
C ALA A 406 -7.51 9.54 -15.22
N ILE A 407 -7.25 8.54 -14.38
CA ILE A 407 -8.17 8.12 -13.31
C ILE A 407 -8.08 8.98 -12.04
N SER A 408 -6.91 9.56 -11.77
CA SER A 408 -6.68 10.39 -10.58
C SER A 408 -7.21 11.81 -10.72
N LEU A 409 -7.40 12.30 -11.96
CA LEU A 409 -7.90 13.64 -12.23
C LEU A 409 -9.39 13.60 -12.55
N PRO A 410 -10.29 13.87 -11.59
CA PRO A 410 -11.72 13.89 -11.84
C PRO A 410 -12.10 15.09 -12.71
N SER A 411 -13.16 14.93 -13.51
CA SER A 411 -13.60 15.93 -14.50
C SER A 411 -13.98 17.29 -13.92
N TRP A 412 -14.34 17.34 -12.64
CA TRP A 412 -14.65 18.58 -11.92
C TRP A 412 -13.40 19.35 -11.44
N SER A 413 -12.21 18.71 -11.41
CA SER A 413 -11.01 19.35 -10.87
C SER A 413 -10.40 20.38 -11.81
N THR A 414 -9.79 21.43 -11.24
CA THR A 414 -9.03 22.42 -12.02
C THR A 414 -7.83 21.78 -12.71
N LEU A 415 -7.14 20.84 -12.05
CA LEU A 415 -6.04 20.08 -12.64
C LEU A 415 -6.44 19.32 -13.91
N PHE A 416 -7.63 18.71 -13.93
CA PHE A 416 -8.14 18.04 -15.13
C PHE A 416 -8.28 19.00 -16.32
N ARG A 417 -8.83 20.21 -16.08
CA ARG A 417 -8.99 21.23 -17.13
C ARG A 417 -7.64 21.71 -17.68
N LEU A 418 -6.67 21.93 -16.80
CA LEU A 418 -5.34 22.35 -17.21
C LEU A 418 -4.59 21.23 -17.96
N TYR A 419 -4.69 19.98 -17.50
CA TYR A 419 -4.11 18.82 -18.17
C TYR A 419 -4.73 18.60 -19.56
N LEU A 420 -6.05 18.75 -19.70
CA LEU A 420 -6.72 18.67 -21.00
C LEU A 420 -6.31 19.82 -21.95
N SER A 421 -6.08 21.01 -21.42
CA SER A 421 -5.57 22.15 -22.19
C SER A 421 -4.15 21.88 -22.71
N GLU A 422 -3.28 21.28 -21.88
CA GLU A 422 -1.95 20.84 -22.33
C GLU A 422 -2.07 19.77 -23.43
N LEU A 423 -2.94 18.77 -23.26
CA LEU A 423 -3.20 17.76 -24.29
C LEU A 423 -3.70 18.39 -25.60
N GLU A 424 -4.54 19.43 -25.53
CA GLU A 424 -5.01 20.17 -26.70
C GLU A 424 -3.86 20.83 -27.46
N THR A 425 -2.90 21.43 -26.76
CA THR A 425 -1.74 22.06 -27.41
C THR A 425 -0.88 21.03 -28.16
N GLN A 426 -0.70 19.85 -27.56
CA GLN A 426 0.05 18.74 -28.14
C GLN A 426 -0.71 18.11 -29.32
N PHE A 427 -2.04 17.99 -29.21
CA PHE A 427 -2.92 17.44 -30.24
C PHE A 427 -3.01 18.35 -31.48
N LYS A 428 -3.05 19.68 -31.30
CA LYS A 428 -3.02 20.65 -32.42
C LYS A 428 -1.62 20.85 -33.01
N GLY A 429 -0.59 20.26 -32.41
CA GLY A 429 0.80 20.34 -32.86
C GLY A 429 1.44 21.72 -32.71
N ASN A 430 0.86 22.60 -31.89
CA ASN A 430 1.42 23.92 -31.60
C ASN A 430 2.87 23.78 -31.10
N PRO A 431 3.77 24.75 -31.39
CA PRO A 431 5.14 24.72 -30.90
C PRO A 431 5.13 24.89 -29.37
N SER A 432 4.98 23.79 -28.64
CA SER A 432 5.32 23.74 -27.22
C SER A 432 6.83 23.53 -27.11
N THR A 433 7.43 24.06 -26.05
CA THR A 433 8.85 23.84 -25.71
C THR A 433 9.19 22.38 -25.42
N MET A 434 8.20 21.48 -25.36
CA MET A 434 8.34 20.06 -25.00
C MET A 434 7.32 19.23 -25.80
N ARG A 435 7.69 18.78 -27.01
CA ARG A 435 6.87 17.83 -27.79
C ARG A 435 6.98 16.43 -27.19
N CYS A 436 5.84 15.81 -26.89
CA CYS A 436 5.77 14.46 -26.32
C CYS A 436 5.42 13.36 -27.34
N CYS A 437 5.11 13.71 -28.61
CA CYS A 437 5.06 12.76 -29.72
C CYS A 437 5.95 13.21 -30.90
N SER A 438 6.56 12.24 -31.59
CA SER A 438 7.21 12.40 -32.90
C SER A 438 6.24 12.48 -34.09
N CYS A 439 4.92 12.44 -33.82
CA CYS A 439 3.85 12.53 -34.79
C CYS A 439 3.93 13.87 -35.55
N ILE A 440 4.04 13.82 -36.88
CA ILE A 440 4.11 15.02 -37.73
C ILE A 440 2.71 15.63 -37.86
N GLN A 441 2.62 16.97 -37.81
CA GLN A 441 1.41 17.81 -37.87
C GLN A 441 0.43 17.53 -39.04
N ASP A 442 0.81 16.72 -40.02
CA ASP A 442 0.04 16.50 -41.26
C ASP A 442 -1.07 15.43 -41.17
N ARG A 443 -1.25 14.77 -40.02
CA ARG A 443 -2.37 13.84 -39.82
C ARG A 443 -3.05 14.11 -38.47
N ASN A 444 -4.30 14.57 -38.51
CA ASN A 444 -5.20 14.71 -37.34
C ASN A 444 -5.53 13.36 -36.64
N GLU A 445 -4.85 12.27 -37.00
CA GLU A 445 -5.07 10.93 -36.48
C GLU A 445 -3.77 10.41 -35.86
N HIS A 446 -3.66 10.56 -34.55
CA HIS A 446 -2.68 9.85 -33.73
C HIS A 446 -3.14 8.39 -33.59
N LYS A 447 -2.33 7.42 -34.03
CA LYS A 447 -2.69 5.99 -34.02
C LYS A 447 -1.95 5.16 -32.99
N ASP A 448 -0.62 5.25 -32.91
CA ASP A 448 0.20 4.50 -31.95
C ASP A 448 1.24 5.42 -31.31
N CYS A 449 0.80 6.27 -30.36
CA CYS A 449 1.69 7.13 -29.61
C CYS A 449 1.17 7.41 -28.19
N GLU A 450 2.04 7.93 -27.33
CA GLU A 450 1.71 8.24 -25.93
C GLU A 450 0.55 9.25 -25.80
N LEU A 451 0.44 10.21 -26.72
CA LEU A 451 -0.68 11.15 -26.74
C LEU A 451 -2.02 10.43 -27.02
N ALA A 452 -2.04 9.48 -27.96
CA ALA A 452 -3.22 8.67 -28.26
C ALA A 452 -3.61 7.80 -27.06
N GLU A 453 -2.63 7.16 -26.42
CA GLU A 453 -2.83 6.37 -25.19
C GLU A 453 -3.42 7.22 -24.05
N ARG A 454 -2.93 8.46 -23.85
CA ARG A 454 -3.46 9.38 -22.84
C ARG A 454 -4.90 9.79 -23.11
N ILE A 455 -5.24 10.11 -24.37
CA ILE A 455 -6.62 10.43 -24.78
C ILE A 455 -7.53 9.21 -24.57
N TRP A 456 -7.06 8.02 -24.94
CA TRP A 456 -7.78 6.77 -24.75
C TRP A 456 -8.06 6.46 -23.28
N CYS A 457 -7.05 6.58 -22.41
CA CYS A 457 -7.21 6.41 -20.96
C CYS A 457 -8.27 7.37 -20.40
N LEU A 458 -8.18 8.66 -20.76
CA LEU A 458 -9.16 9.67 -20.34
C LEU A 458 -10.57 9.32 -20.82
N TYR A 459 -10.72 8.89 -22.07
CA TYR A 459 -12.00 8.52 -22.65
C TYR A 459 -12.65 7.35 -21.90
N ILE A 460 -11.89 6.28 -21.64
CA ILE A 460 -12.41 5.11 -20.93
C ILE A 460 -12.87 5.44 -19.52
N PHE A 461 -12.12 6.28 -18.79
CA PHE A 461 -12.47 6.59 -17.41
C PHE A 461 -13.57 7.64 -17.28
N HIS A 462 -13.57 8.67 -18.13
CA HIS A 462 -14.51 9.80 -18.01
C HIS A 462 -15.76 9.67 -18.88
N ALA A 463 -15.69 9.00 -20.03
CA ALA A 463 -16.83 8.80 -20.91
C ALA A 463 -17.48 7.41 -20.74
N CYS A 464 -16.68 6.35 -20.57
CA CYS A 464 -17.19 4.98 -20.42
C CYS A 464 -17.34 4.53 -18.95
N GLY A 465 -16.59 5.10 -18.01
CA GLY A 465 -16.49 4.62 -16.61
C GLY A 465 -17.39 5.31 -15.59
N SER A 466 -18.26 6.23 -16.01
CA SER A 466 -18.97 7.15 -15.10
C SER A 466 -19.98 6.50 -14.14
N GLN A 467 -20.32 5.21 -14.30
CA GLN A 467 -21.24 4.49 -13.42
C GLN A 467 -20.56 3.45 -12.51
N THR A 468 -19.47 2.81 -12.97
CA THR A 468 -18.75 1.74 -12.24
C THR A 468 -17.71 2.27 -11.25
N ILE A 469 -17.12 3.43 -11.52
CA ILE A 469 -15.98 3.98 -10.76
C ILE A 469 -16.43 4.96 -9.66
N HIS A 470 -17.63 5.51 -9.77
CA HIS A 470 -18.23 6.44 -8.80
C HIS A 470 -19.25 5.80 -7.87
N GLY A 471 -19.52 4.49 -8.04
CA GLY A 471 -20.29 3.72 -7.08
C GLY A 471 -19.43 3.46 -5.84
N THR A 472 -19.95 3.76 -4.66
CA THR A 472 -19.42 3.21 -3.42
C THR A 472 -19.42 1.69 -3.57
N CYS A 473 -18.23 1.10 -3.67
CA CYS A 473 -18.06 -0.34 -3.51
C CYS A 473 -18.35 -0.63 -2.01
N ASP A 474 -19.64 -0.68 -1.64
CA ASP A 474 -20.11 -1.18 -0.36
C ASP A 474 -20.04 -2.71 -0.41
N ALA A 475 -18.96 -3.27 0.16
CA ALA A 475 -18.88 -4.66 0.62
C ALA A 475 -17.89 -4.74 1.78
#